data_AF-A0A5R1NYT9-F1
#
_entry.id   AF-A0A5R1NYT9-F1
#
_cell.length_a   1.000
_cell.length_b   1.000
_cell.length_c   1.000
_cell.angle_alpha   90.00
_cell.angle_beta   90.00
_cell.angle_gamma   90.00
#
_symmetry.space_group_name_H-M   'P 1'
#
loop_
_entity.id
_entity.type
_entity.pdbx_description
1 polymer ?
#
loop_
_entity_poly.entity_id
_entity_poly.type
_entity_poly.pdbx_seq_one_letter_code
_entity_poly.pdbx_strand_id
1 'polypeptide(L)'
;MSATALHDHLNDAGSIWLEVARGDVERHSAAITRYFPAVSRRCGRTPLRDDDPRGLRYGTIDDAARGVLLGALAGPARVDLLDDLYRHGDSGEKRGVLRGLHLLDDPDASGGTGIGSELLTLVEDALRTNDVRLVAAALQPYGAHYLGLEAYRQAVVKCVFMGVPLHVIANLAERQDAELARMLVDLAHERSAAGRDIPADIPAVVAAFPEYLHRADLPAALLFALQPAIPLYKE
;
A
#
# COMPACT_ATOMS: atom_id res chain seq x y z
N MET A 1 -10.60 3.04 7.19
CA MET A 1 -10.92 4.41 7.67
C MET A 1 -12.43 4.54 7.80
N SER A 2 -12.93 5.15 8.87
CA SER A 2 -14.37 5.47 8.98
C SER A 2 -14.74 6.55 7.96
N ALA A 3 -15.94 6.46 7.37
CA ALA A 3 -16.49 7.47 6.46
C ALA A 3 -16.47 8.90 7.03
N THR A 4 -16.44 9.03 8.36
CA THR A 4 -16.32 10.30 9.09
C THR A 4 -15.06 11.09 8.72
N ALA A 5 -13.92 10.42 8.48
CA ALA A 5 -12.66 11.10 8.22
C ALA A 5 -12.58 11.76 6.83
N LEU A 6 -13.31 11.26 5.83
CA LEU A 6 -13.34 11.85 4.49
C LEU A 6 -14.21 13.10 4.44
N HIS A 7 -15.29 13.13 5.22
CA HIS A 7 -16.26 14.22 5.20
C HIS A 7 -15.61 15.57 5.50
N ASP A 8 -14.70 15.61 6.47
CA ASP A 8 -13.99 16.83 6.89
C ASP A 8 -13.08 17.42 5.80
N HIS A 9 -12.75 16.65 4.76
CA HIS A 9 -11.90 17.08 3.66
C HIS A 9 -12.66 17.52 2.40
N LEU A 10 -13.97 17.23 2.32
CA LEU A 10 -14.77 17.55 1.14
C LEU A 10 -15.45 18.90 1.31
N ASN A 11 -15.50 19.69 0.22
CA ASN A 11 -16.44 20.81 0.16
C ASN A 11 -17.86 20.29 -0.10
N ASP A 12 -18.87 21.15 0.12
CA ASP A 12 -20.29 20.78 -0.03
C ASP A 12 -20.58 20.14 -1.40
N ALA A 13 -20.04 20.73 -2.47
CA ALA A 13 -20.23 20.23 -3.83
C ALA A 13 -19.63 18.83 -4.05
N GLY A 14 -18.45 18.57 -3.49
CA GLY A 14 -17.77 17.28 -3.55
C GLY A 14 -18.50 16.22 -2.73
N SER A 15 -18.98 16.59 -1.53
CA SER A 15 -19.76 15.71 -0.66
C SER A 15 -21.07 15.29 -1.33
N ILE A 16 -21.85 16.25 -1.83
CA ILE A 16 -23.11 15.97 -2.55
C ILE A 16 -22.86 15.12 -3.79
N TRP A 17 -21.81 15.44 -4.56
CA TRP A 17 -21.47 14.67 -5.76
C TRP A 17 -21.12 13.21 -5.44
N LEU A 18 -20.32 12.98 -4.39
CA LEU A 18 -19.90 11.65 -3.99
C LEU A 18 -21.09 10.81 -3.48
N GLU A 19 -22.02 11.43 -2.74
CA GLU A 19 -23.22 10.74 -2.26
C GLU A 19 -24.13 10.30 -3.42
N VAL A 20 -24.34 11.16 -4.41
CA VAL A 20 -25.08 10.81 -5.64
C VAL A 20 -24.38 9.69 -6.40
N ALA A 21 -23.06 9.81 -6.59
CA ALA A 21 -22.28 8.79 -7.28
C ALA A 21 -22.35 7.43 -6.56
N ARG A 22 -22.25 7.42 -5.22
CA ARG A 22 -22.39 6.21 -4.40
C ARG A 22 -23.76 5.56 -4.60
N GLY A 23 -24.84 6.34 -4.50
CA GLY A 23 -26.21 5.83 -4.66
C GLY A 23 -26.50 5.31 -6.08
N ASP A 24 -25.84 5.85 -7.10
CA ASP A 24 -25.94 5.31 -8.46
C ASP A 24 -25.18 3.99 -8.62
N VAL A 25 -23.98 3.88 -8.05
CA VAL A 25 -23.19 2.63 -8.06
C VAL A 25 -23.87 1.52 -7.28
N GLU A 26 -24.45 1.83 -6.12
CA GLU A 26 -25.20 0.88 -5.29
C GLU A 26 -26.42 0.31 -6.03
N ARG A 27 -27.12 1.16 -6.82
CA ARG A 27 -28.24 0.72 -7.66
C ARG A 27 -27.78 -0.05 -8.90
N HIS A 28 -26.66 0.37 -9.50
CA HIS A 28 -26.14 -0.20 -10.74
C HIS A 28 -24.59 -0.16 -10.74
N SER A 29 -23.93 -1.28 -10.39
CA SER A 29 -22.47 -1.36 -10.26
C SER A 29 -21.72 -0.83 -11.49
N ALA A 30 -22.25 -1.01 -12.71
CA ALA A 30 -21.66 -0.51 -13.95
C ALA A 30 -21.51 1.03 -14.02
N ALA A 31 -22.29 1.79 -13.24
CA ALA A 31 -22.19 3.24 -13.14
C ALA A 31 -20.81 3.69 -12.63
N ILE A 32 -20.06 2.82 -11.95
CA ILE A 32 -18.74 3.15 -11.43
C ILE A 32 -17.76 3.57 -12.54
N THR A 33 -17.89 2.98 -13.73
CA THR A 33 -17.05 3.30 -14.90
C THR A 33 -17.13 4.78 -15.30
N ARG A 34 -18.28 5.42 -15.06
CA ARG A 34 -18.49 6.85 -15.28
C ARG A 34 -17.94 7.70 -14.13
N TYR A 35 -18.13 7.26 -12.89
CA TYR A 35 -17.85 8.07 -11.70
C TYR A 35 -16.39 8.00 -11.25
N PHE A 36 -15.76 6.82 -11.33
CA PHE A 36 -14.41 6.57 -10.84
C PHE A 36 -13.35 7.51 -11.44
N PRO A 37 -13.36 7.81 -12.76
CA PRO A 37 -12.40 8.75 -13.36
C PRO A 37 -12.65 10.22 -13.01
N ALA A 38 -13.86 10.57 -12.53
CA ALA A 38 -14.24 11.94 -12.21
C ALA A 38 -13.90 12.34 -10.77
N VAL A 39 -13.58 11.37 -9.89
CA VAL A 39 -13.38 11.58 -8.45
C VAL A 39 -12.36 12.69 -8.17
N SER A 40 -11.18 12.65 -8.78
CA SER A 40 -10.12 13.62 -8.48
C SER A 40 -10.48 15.07 -8.85
N ARG A 41 -11.36 15.26 -9.84
CA ARG A 41 -11.87 16.57 -10.25
C ARG A 41 -13.00 17.07 -9.34
N ARG A 42 -13.72 16.17 -8.69
CA ARG A 42 -14.93 16.47 -7.91
C ARG A 42 -14.66 16.55 -6.42
N CYS A 43 -13.77 15.71 -5.92
CA CYS A 43 -13.44 15.58 -4.50
C CYS A 43 -12.09 16.21 -4.15
N GLY A 44 -11.18 16.36 -5.10
CA GLY A 44 -9.80 16.80 -4.84
C GLY A 44 -8.83 15.63 -4.70
N ARG A 45 -7.54 15.94 -4.48
CA ARG A 45 -6.43 14.96 -4.51
C ARG A 45 -5.36 15.18 -3.45
N THR A 46 -5.64 16.04 -2.46
CA THR A 46 -4.67 16.32 -1.40
C THR A 46 -4.51 15.10 -0.50
N PRO A 47 -3.35 14.92 0.15
CA PRO A 47 -3.19 13.92 1.19
C PRO A 47 -4.25 14.07 2.28
N LEU A 48 -4.69 12.96 2.84
CA LEU A 48 -5.68 12.94 3.94
C LEU A 48 -5.07 13.36 5.27
N ARG A 49 -3.75 13.38 5.39
CA ARG A 49 -3.06 13.76 6.63
C ARG A 49 -1.81 14.57 6.33
N ASP A 50 -1.59 15.58 7.17
CA ASP A 50 -0.43 16.45 7.07
C ASP A 50 0.89 15.74 7.42
N ASP A 51 0.82 14.70 8.26
CA ASP A 51 1.97 13.84 8.62
C ASP A 51 2.31 12.80 7.55
N ASP A 52 1.51 12.69 6.49
CA ASP A 52 1.78 11.87 5.30
C ASP A 52 1.65 12.71 4.02
N PRO A 53 2.58 13.67 3.78
CA PRO A 53 2.46 14.64 2.70
C PRO A 53 2.52 14.03 1.29
N ARG A 54 2.91 12.75 1.17
CA ARG A 54 2.90 12.00 -0.10
C ARG A 54 1.67 11.09 -0.24
N GLY A 55 0.86 10.94 0.82
CA GLY A 55 -0.29 10.04 0.86
C GLY A 55 0.09 8.57 0.67
N LEU A 56 1.30 8.15 1.07
CA LEU A 56 1.75 6.77 0.83
C LEU A 56 1.11 5.79 1.82
N ARG A 57 0.92 6.20 3.07
CA ARG A 57 0.36 5.36 4.13
C ARG A 57 -1.15 5.48 4.17
N TYR A 58 -1.67 6.70 4.22
CA TYR A 58 -3.10 6.95 4.45
C TYR A 58 -3.86 7.28 3.17
N GLY A 59 -3.16 7.70 2.12
CA GLY A 59 -3.77 8.03 0.84
C GLY A 59 -4.14 9.49 0.72
N THR A 60 -4.82 9.78 -0.37
CA THR A 60 -5.33 11.10 -0.76
C THR A 60 -6.86 11.10 -0.76
N ILE A 61 -7.47 12.28 -0.82
CA ILE A 61 -8.93 12.43 -0.85
C ILE A 61 -9.56 11.59 -1.96
N ASP A 62 -8.97 11.58 -3.17
CA ASP A 62 -9.48 10.79 -4.28
C ASP A 62 -9.30 9.29 -4.10
N ASP A 63 -8.31 8.83 -3.33
CA ASP A 63 -8.21 7.42 -2.95
C ASP A 63 -9.35 7.01 -2.02
N ALA A 64 -9.63 7.82 -1.00
CA ALA A 64 -10.72 7.54 -0.05
C ALA A 64 -12.11 7.65 -0.71
N ALA A 65 -12.33 8.67 -1.55
CA ALA A 65 -13.58 8.81 -2.29
C ALA A 65 -13.79 7.67 -3.31
N ARG A 66 -12.72 7.20 -3.97
CA ARG A 66 -12.80 5.97 -4.78
C ARG A 66 -13.13 4.76 -3.93
N GLY A 67 -12.54 4.63 -2.73
CA GLY A 67 -12.89 3.59 -1.76
C GLY A 67 -14.38 3.58 -1.41
N VAL A 68 -15.02 4.74 -1.27
CA VAL A 68 -16.48 4.85 -1.07
C VAL A 68 -17.26 4.29 -2.26
N LEU A 69 -16.85 4.58 -3.50
CA LEU A 69 -17.51 4.04 -4.69
C LEU A 69 -17.28 2.52 -4.81
N LEU A 70 -16.07 2.05 -4.53
CA LEU A 70 -15.75 0.62 -4.54
C LEU A 70 -16.57 -0.14 -3.51
N GLY A 71 -16.70 0.39 -2.28
CA GLY A 71 -17.51 -0.21 -1.23
C GLY A 71 -19.01 -0.26 -1.53
N ALA A 72 -19.50 0.51 -2.50
CA ALA A 72 -20.88 0.46 -2.98
C ALA A 72 -21.11 -0.61 -4.06
N LEU A 73 -20.06 -1.27 -4.57
CA LEU A 73 -20.20 -2.33 -5.56
C LEU A 73 -20.89 -3.55 -4.95
N ALA A 74 -21.98 -3.98 -5.59
CA ALA A 74 -22.70 -5.19 -5.24
C ALA A 74 -22.69 -6.20 -6.39
N GLY A 75 -22.97 -7.46 -6.05
CA GLY A 75 -23.15 -8.55 -7.01
C GLY A 75 -21.85 -9.18 -7.52
N PRO A 76 -21.99 -10.19 -8.40
CA PRO A 76 -20.89 -11.06 -8.83
C PRO A 76 -19.92 -10.38 -9.81
N ALA A 77 -20.34 -9.33 -10.53
CA ALA A 77 -19.51 -8.62 -11.52
C ALA A 77 -18.45 -7.69 -10.88
N ARG A 78 -18.30 -7.71 -9.55
CA ARG A 78 -17.41 -6.80 -8.80
C ARG A 78 -15.94 -6.98 -9.19
N VAL A 79 -15.48 -8.22 -9.29
CA VAL A 79 -14.08 -8.56 -9.60
C VAL A 79 -13.72 -8.10 -11.01
N ASP A 80 -14.56 -8.40 -12.00
CA ASP A 80 -14.37 -7.96 -13.39
C ASP A 80 -14.31 -6.43 -13.50
N LEU A 81 -15.23 -5.72 -12.82
CA LEU A 81 -15.22 -4.25 -12.80
C LEU A 81 -13.94 -3.68 -12.18
N LEU A 82 -13.41 -4.31 -11.11
CA LEU A 82 -12.18 -3.88 -10.46
C LEU A 82 -10.94 -4.11 -11.35
N ASP A 83 -10.85 -5.27 -12.01
CA ASP A 83 -9.79 -5.53 -12.98
C ASP A 83 -9.88 -4.51 -14.13
N ASP A 84 -11.06 -4.27 -14.71
CA ASP A 84 -11.24 -3.29 -15.78
C ASP A 84 -10.83 -1.88 -15.38
N LEU A 85 -11.26 -1.41 -14.20
CA LEU A 85 -10.88 -0.10 -13.67
C LEU A 85 -9.35 0.01 -13.49
N TYR A 86 -8.69 -1.05 -13.04
CA TYR A 86 -7.24 -1.06 -12.87
C TYR A 86 -6.50 -1.15 -14.22
N ARG A 87 -6.92 -2.02 -15.14
CA ARG A 87 -6.23 -2.25 -16.41
C ARG A 87 -6.23 -1.00 -17.28
N HIS A 88 -7.35 -0.29 -17.31
CA HIS A 88 -7.56 0.86 -18.19
C HIS A 88 -7.40 2.21 -17.50
N GLY A 89 -7.28 2.24 -16.17
CA GLY A 89 -7.15 3.48 -15.42
C GLY A 89 -5.77 4.12 -15.47
N ASP A 90 -5.72 5.42 -15.20
CA ASP A 90 -4.48 6.15 -14.96
C ASP A 90 -3.81 5.74 -13.63
N SER A 91 -2.59 6.22 -13.35
CA SER A 91 -1.89 5.86 -12.11
C SER A 91 -2.66 6.22 -10.83
N GLY A 92 -3.47 7.28 -10.84
CA GLY A 92 -4.29 7.66 -9.68
C GLY A 92 -5.49 6.73 -9.50
N GLU A 93 -6.12 6.32 -10.61
CA GLU A 93 -7.22 5.37 -10.63
C GLU A 93 -6.76 3.98 -10.19
N LYS A 94 -5.64 3.48 -10.74
CA LYS A 94 -4.99 2.23 -10.31
C LYS A 94 -4.67 2.24 -8.82
N ARG A 95 -4.10 3.34 -8.33
CA ARG A 95 -3.81 3.52 -6.91
C ARG A 95 -5.10 3.46 -6.07
N GLY A 96 -6.17 4.10 -6.54
CA GLY A 96 -7.48 4.06 -5.89
C GLY A 96 -8.06 2.65 -5.81
N VAL A 97 -7.92 1.85 -6.86
CA VAL A 97 -8.32 0.42 -6.86
C VAL A 97 -7.52 -0.33 -5.79
N LEU A 98 -6.19 -0.31 -5.86
CA LEU A 98 -5.32 -1.02 -4.92
C LEU A 98 -5.60 -0.65 -3.46
N ARG A 99 -5.74 0.65 -3.17
CA ARG A 99 -6.06 1.13 -1.83
C ARG A 99 -7.45 0.74 -1.37
N GLY A 100 -8.40 0.52 -2.28
CA GLY A 100 -9.77 0.13 -1.95
C GLY A 100 -9.99 -1.36 -1.73
N LEU A 101 -9.08 -2.24 -2.17
CA LEU A 101 -9.27 -3.69 -2.12
C LEU A 101 -9.58 -4.22 -0.70
N HIS A 102 -8.91 -3.68 0.32
CA HIS A 102 -9.14 -4.07 1.72
C HIS A 102 -10.55 -3.72 2.26
N LEU A 103 -11.30 -2.86 1.59
CA LEU A 103 -12.69 -2.55 1.97
C LEU A 103 -13.67 -3.60 1.44
N LEU A 104 -13.24 -4.37 0.44
CA LEU A 104 -14.03 -5.38 -0.26
C LEU A 104 -13.67 -6.79 0.17
N ASP A 105 -12.62 -6.90 0.98
CA ASP A 105 -12.06 -8.13 1.46
C ASP A 105 -12.02 -8.11 2.98
N ASP A 106 -12.87 -8.92 3.57
CA ASP A 106 -12.83 -9.24 5.00
C ASP A 106 -12.47 -10.72 5.11
N PRO A 107 -11.17 -11.06 5.25
CA PRO A 107 -10.70 -12.44 5.28
C PRO A 107 -11.21 -13.21 6.51
N ASP A 108 -11.64 -12.49 7.56
CA ASP A 108 -12.15 -13.05 8.80
C ASP A 108 -13.70 -13.10 8.84
N ALA A 109 -14.38 -12.45 7.89
CA ALA A 109 -15.83 -12.51 7.78
C ALA A 109 -16.30 -13.94 7.49
N SER A 110 -17.00 -14.50 8.47
CA SER A 110 -17.64 -15.82 8.41
C SER A 110 -18.85 -15.77 7.45
N GLY A 111 -18.58 -15.70 6.15
CA GLY A 111 -19.61 -15.53 5.12
C GLY A 111 -19.16 -15.71 3.68
N GLY A 112 -17.85 -15.77 3.39
CA GLY A 112 -17.33 -16.13 2.06
C GLY A 112 -17.70 -15.19 0.91
N THR A 113 -17.96 -13.91 1.20
CA THR A 113 -18.37 -12.88 0.21
C THR A 113 -17.30 -11.82 -0.08
N GLY A 114 -16.11 -11.97 0.50
CA GLY A 114 -14.93 -11.17 0.17
C GLY A 114 -14.38 -11.52 -1.21
N ILE A 115 -13.55 -10.64 -1.76
CA ILE A 115 -12.92 -10.84 -3.07
C ILE A 115 -11.77 -11.87 -3.03
N GLY A 116 -11.33 -12.31 -1.85
CA GLY A 116 -10.30 -13.34 -1.73
C GLY A 116 -9.00 -12.93 -2.43
N SER A 117 -8.24 -13.92 -2.92
CA SER A 117 -7.02 -13.66 -3.70
C SER A 117 -7.28 -13.37 -5.19
N GLU A 118 -8.54 -13.21 -5.64
CA GLU A 118 -8.89 -13.09 -7.06
C GLU A 118 -8.21 -11.90 -7.75
N LEU A 119 -7.95 -10.82 -7.00
CA LEU A 119 -7.31 -9.59 -7.49
C LEU A 119 -5.82 -9.48 -7.12
N LEU A 120 -5.19 -10.57 -6.65
CA LEU A 120 -3.76 -10.60 -6.35
C LEU A 120 -2.91 -10.22 -7.57
N THR A 121 -3.36 -10.57 -8.78
CA THR A 121 -2.63 -10.22 -10.01
C THR A 121 -2.50 -8.71 -10.23
N LEU A 122 -3.41 -7.89 -9.70
CA LEU A 122 -3.32 -6.42 -9.72
C LEU A 122 -2.20 -5.91 -8.81
N VAL A 123 -2.07 -6.52 -7.63
CA VAL A 123 -0.99 -6.24 -6.67
C VAL A 123 0.36 -6.58 -7.29
N GLU A 124 0.48 -7.77 -7.90
CA GLU A 124 1.71 -8.19 -8.56
C GLU A 124 2.07 -7.29 -9.75
N ASP A 125 1.09 -6.85 -10.54
CA ASP A 125 1.31 -5.89 -11.63
C ASP A 125 1.84 -4.55 -11.11
N ALA A 126 1.21 -3.99 -10.07
CA ALA A 126 1.65 -2.76 -9.43
C ALA A 126 3.10 -2.86 -8.91
N LEU A 127 3.46 -4.02 -8.34
CA LEU A 127 4.80 -4.34 -7.87
C LEU A 127 5.82 -4.49 -9.01
N ARG A 128 5.42 -4.67 -10.26
CA ARG A 128 6.33 -4.66 -11.43
C ARG A 128 6.61 -3.24 -11.93
N THR A 129 5.83 -2.23 -11.53
CA THR A 129 6.03 -0.83 -11.92
C THR A 129 7.16 -0.14 -11.13
N ASN A 130 7.61 1.03 -11.59
CA ASN A 130 8.49 1.93 -10.82
C ASN A 130 7.75 3.16 -10.26
N ASP A 131 6.41 3.11 -10.17
CA ASP A 131 5.64 4.18 -9.52
C ASP A 131 5.56 3.92 -8.01
N VAL A 132 6.30 4.72 -7.22
CA VAL A 132 6.33 4.65 -5.75
C VAL A 132 4.93 4.61 -5.12
N ARG A 133 3.96 5.31 -5.71
CA ARG A 133 2.60 5.40 -5.17
C ARG A 133 1.82 4.11 -5.40
N LEU A 134 2.04 3.45 -6.54
CA LEU A 134 1.43 2.14 -6.85
C LEU A 134 2.07 1.04 -6.01
N VAL A 135 3.39 1.03 -5.89
CA VAL A 135 4.12 0.06 -5.06
C VAL A 135 3.68 0.16 -3.59
N ALA A 136 3.58 1.37 -3.03
CA ALA A 136 3.10 1.57 -1.67
C ALA A 136 1.63 1.14 -1.49
N ALA A 137 0.77 1.40 -2.48
CA ALA A 137 -0.63 0.98 -2.46
C ALA A 137 -0.80 -0.54 -2.57
N ALA A 138 0.06 -1.21 -3.33
CA ALA A 138 0.07 -2.67 -3.49
C ALA A 138 0.40 -3.38 -2.17
N LEU A 139 1.16 -2.74 -1.27
CA LEU A 139 1.56 -3.28 0.03
C LEU A 139 0.69 -2.83 1.21
N GLN A 140 -0.53 -2.35 0.91
CA GLN A 140 -1.58 -2.14 1.91
C GLN A 140 -2.20 -3.49 2.33
N PRO A 141 -3.13 -3.54 3.32
CA PRO A 141 -3.54 -4.78 3.98
C PRO A 141 -3.90 -5.96 3.05
N TYR A 142 -4.62 -5.70 1.95
CA TYR A 142 -4.97 -6.73 0.97
C TYR A 142 -3.74 -7.43 0.37
N GLY A 143 -2.79 -6.66 -0.21
CA GLY A 143 -1.60 -7.26 -0.81
C GLY A 143 -0.66 -7.87 0.22
N ALA A 144 -0.51 -7.23 1.39
CA ALA A 144 0.28 -7.79 2.49
C ALA A 144 -0.29 -9.11 3.02
N HIS A 145 -1.60 -9.31 2.96
CA HIS A 145 -2.26 -10.55 3.36
C HIS A 145 -2.04 -11.65 2.32
N TYR A 146 -2.35 -11.39 1.04
CA TYR A 146 -2.36 -12.43 -0.01
C TYR A 146 -1.02 -12.72 -0.68
N LEU A 147 -0.04 -11.82 -0.62
CA LEU A 147 1.27 -12.10 -1.19
C LEU A 147 1.89 -13.31 -0.50
N GLY A 148 2.44 -14.23 -1.32
CA GLY A 148 3.30 -15.29 -0.82
C GLY A 148 4.54 -14.72 -0.12
N LEU A 149 5.14 -15.50 0.77
CA LEU A 149 6.24 -15.05 1.61
C LEU A 149 7.40 -14.46 0.78
N GLU A 150 7.84 -15.17 -0.26
CA GLU A 150 8.92 -14.70 -1.14
C GLU A 150 8.57 -13.41 -1.89
N ALA A 151 7.37 -13.34 -2.48
CA ALA A 151 6.92 -12.16 -3.21
C ALA A 151 6.84 -10.92 -2.28
N TYR A 152 6.39 -11.13 -1.04
CA TYR A 152 6.36 -10.08 -0.03
C TYR A 152 7.77 -9.58 0.31
N ARG A 153 8.75 -10.47 0.53
CA ARG A 153 10.14 -10.07 0.80
C ARG A 153 10.74 -9.25 -0.34
N GLN A 154 10.58 -9.73 -1.58
CA GLN A 154 11.06 -9.02 -2.77
C GLN A 154 10.41 -7.64 -2.90
N ALA A 155 9.12 -7.52 -2.59
CA ALA A 155 8.42 -6.24 -2.58
C ALA A 155 8.96 -5.28 -1.51
N VAL A 156 9.25 -5.76 -0.30
CA VAL A 156 9.88 -4.97 0.78
C VAL A 156 11.27 -4.48 0.36
N VAL A 157 12.11 -5.36 -0.20
CA VAL A 157 13.46 -4.98 -0.69
C VAL A 157 13.36 -3.94 -1.81
N LYS A 158 12.40 -4.11 -2.73
CA LYS A 158 12.11 -3.11 -3.77
C LYS A 158 11.67 -1.77 -3.18
N CYS A 159 10.86 -1.76 -2.13
CA CYS A 159 10.46 -0.54 -1.44
C CYS A 159 11.68 0.23 -0.92
N VAL A 160 12.62 -0.46 -0.26
CA VAL A 160 13.88 0.15 0.20
C VAL A 160 14.67 0.73 -0.97
N PHE A 161 14.78 0.00 -2.08
CA PHE A 161 15.48 0.46 -3.28
C PHE A 161 14.84 1.73 -3.89
N MET A 162 13.51 1.82 -3.88
CA MET A 162 12.75 2.94 -4.44
C MET A 162 12.53 4.11 -3.48
N GLY A 163 12.98 4.01 -2.22
CA GLY A 163 12.73 5.04 -1.21
C GLY A 163 11.29 5.12 -0.71
N VAL A 164 10.57 3.98 -0.74
CA VAL A 164 9.28 3.82 -0.06
C VAL A 164 9.56 3.51 1.42
N PRO A 165 9.08 4.32 2.37
CA PRO A 165 9.34 4.08 3.78
C PRO A 165 8.69 2.78 4.26
N LEU A 166 9.41 1.93 4.98
CA LEU A 166 8.92 0.60 5.38
C LEU A 166 7.74 0.67 6.35
N HIS A 167 7.59 1.74 7.13
CA HIS A 167 6.47 1.93 8.06
C HIS A 167 5.09 2.08 7.37
N VAL A 168 5.06 2.23 6.04
CA VAL A 168 3.81 2.29 5.26
C VAL A 168 3.35 0.91 4.78
N ILE A 169 4.20 -0.11 4.87
CA ILE A 169 3.93 -1.49 4.45
C ILE A 169 3.11 -2.18 5.55
N ALA A 170 1.97 -2.74 5.18
CA ALA A 170 1.14 -3.49 6.10
C ALA A 170 1.81 -4.82 6.51
N ASN A 171 1.59 -5.22 7.75
CA ASN A 171 2.00 -6.51 8.33
C ASN A 171 3.51 -6.77 8.35
N LEU A 172 4.35 -5.72 8.22
CA LEU A 172 5.82 -5.91 8.19
C LEU A 172 6.34 -6.54 9.48
N ALA A 173 5.86 -6.12 10.65
CA ALA A 173 6.30 -6.66 11.93
C ALA A 173 5.92 -8.15 12.09
N GLU A 174 4.79 -8.58 11.52
CA GLU A 174 4.32 -9.97 11.59
C GLU A 174 4.97 -10.86 10.52
N ARG A 175 5.36 -10.27 9.39
CA ARG A 175 5.87 -11.00 8.20
C ARG A 175 7.37 -10.88 8.01
N GLN A 176 8.06 -10.08 8.80
CA GLN A 176 9.51 -10.06 8.82
C GLN A 176 10.05 -11.39 9.30
N ASP A 177 11.10 -11.85 8.65
CA ASP A 177 11.78 -13.09 9.01
C ASP A 177 13.29 -12.97 8.74
N ALA A 178 13.98 -14.02 9.15
CA ALA A 178 15.42 -14.22 8.96
C ALA A 178 15.88 -13.97 7.52
N GLU A 179 15.09 -14.41 6.54
CA GLU A 179 15.46 -14.29 5.13
C GLU A 179 15.29 -12.84 4.64
N LEU A 180 14.23 -12.15 5.06
CA LEU A 180 14.08 -10.72 4.80
C LEU A 180 15.24 -9.91 5.40
N ALA A 181 15.61 -10.19 6.65
CA ALA A 181 16.72 -9.53 7.32
C ALA A 181 18.04 -9.76 6.56
N ARG A 182 18.31 -11.01 6.14
CA ARG A 182 19.46 -11.37 5.32
C ARG A 182 19.50 -10.57 4.01
N MET A 183 18.39 -10.49 3.28
CA MET A 183 18.31 -9.73 2.02
C MET A 183 18.55 -8.23 2.23
N LEU A 184 18.05 -7.65 3.33
CA LEU A 184 18.27 -6.24 3.64
C LEU A 184 19.71 -5.94 4.07
N VAL A 185 20.37 -6.86 4.77
CA VAL A 185 21.81 -6.78 5.07
C VAL A 185 22.63 -6.84 3.79
N ASP A 186 22.30 -7.75 2.85
CA ASP A 186 22.97 -7.82 1.55
C ASP A 186 22.81 -6.52 0.76
N LEU A 187 21.59 -5.97 0.70
CA LEU A 187 21.34 -4.68 0.05
C LEU A 187 22.15 -3.55 0.70
N ALA A 188 22.21 -3.50 2.04
CA ALA A 188 23.01 -2.51 2.75
C ALA A 188 24.51 -2.66 2.45
N HIS A 189 25.00 -3.90 2.36
CA HIS A 189 26.38 -4.19 1.99
C HIS A 189 26.70 -3.73 0.57
N GLU A 190 25.86 -4.05 -0.41
CA GLU A 190 26.02 -3.60 -1.80
C GLU A 190 25.99 -2.07 -1.92
N ARG A 191 25.12 -1.40 -1.17
CA ARG A 191 25.05 0.07 -1.14
C ARG A 191 26.30 0.69 -0.52
N SER A 192 26.76 0.15 0.61
CA SER A 192 27.97 0.59 1.30
C SER A 192 29.22 0.42 0.41
N ALA A 193 29.36 -0.73 -0.26
CA ALA A 193 30.43 -0.98 -1.21
C ALA A 193 30.43 0.01 -2.40
N ALA A 194 29.25 0.51 -2.78
CA ALA A 194 29.08 1.53 -3.81
C ALA A 194 29.20 2.98 -3.28
N GLY A 195 29.53 3.18 -2.00
CA GLY A 195 29.62 4.51 -1.38
C GLY A 195 28.28 5.23 -1.26
N ARG A 196 27.16 4.49 -1.23
CA ARG A 196 25.81 5.05 -1.10
C ARG A 196 25.30 4.91 0.34
N ASP A 197 24.48 5.86 0.76
CA ASP A 197 23.85 5.85 2.09
C ASP A 197 22.94 4.63 2.29
N ILE A 198 22.92 4.13 3.52
CA ILE A 198 22.06 3.02 3.96
C ILE A 198 20.70 3.60 4.37
N PRO A 199 19.59 3.14 3.78
CA PRO A 199 18.26 3.60 4.16
C PRO A 199 17.96 3.35 5.65
N ALA A 200 17.41 4.37 6.32
CA ALA A 200 17.16 4.37 7.76
C ALA A 200 16.19 3.28 8.25
N ASP A 201 15.40 2.70 7.36
CA ASP A 201 14.47 1.63 7.69
C ASP A 201 15.14 0.25 7.79
N ILE A 202 16.32 0.05 7.18
CA ILE A 202 17.01 -1.25 7.23
C ILE A 202 17.41 -1.64 8.66
N PRO A 203 18.06 -0.78 9.46
CA PRO A 203 18.45 -1.13 10.82
C PRO A 203 17.27 -1.56 11.71
N ALA A 204 16.08 -0.98 11.52
CA ALA A 204 14.91 -1.34 12.31
C ALA A 204 14.46 -2.80 12.10
N VAL A 205 14.49 -3.29 10.86
CA VAL A 205 14.16 -4.70 10.55
C VAL A 205 15.29 -5.62 11.02
N VAL A 206 16.54 -5.25 10.77
CA VAL A 206 17.71 -6.08 11.14
C VAL A 206 17.88 -6.21 12.65
N ALA A 207 17.46 -5.21 13.44
CA ALA A 207 17.51 -5.26 14.89
C ALA A 207 16.67 -6.41 15.49
N ALA A 208 15.65 -6.90 14.79
CA ALA A 208 14.87 -8.07 15.20
C ALA A 208 15.61 -9.41 14.96
N PHE A 209 16.69 -9.40 14.18
CA PHE A 209 17.46 -10.58 13.76
C PHE A 209 18.98 -10.34 13.87
N PRO A 210 19.50 -10.01 15.08
CA PRO A 210 20.88 -9.58 15.28
C PRO A 210 21.92 -10.62 14.86
N GLU A 211 21.57 -11.90 14.83
CA GLU A 211 22.44 -12.99 14.39
C GLU A 211 22.96 -12.82 12.97
N TYR A 212 22.22 -12.11 12.10
CA TYR A 212 22.63 -11.86 10.71
C TYR A 212 23.69 -10.76 10.57
N LEU A 213 23.99 -10.03 11.64
CA LEU A 213 25.12 -9.12 11.71
C LEU A 213 26.44 -9.84 11.97
N HIS A 214 26.43 -11.11 12.40
CA HIS A 214 27.64 -11.89 12.68
C HIS A 214 28.24 -12.51 11.41
N ARG A 215 28.53 -11.66 10.41
CA ARG A 215 29.10 -12.03 9.12
C ARG A 215 30.50 -11.46 8.97
N ALA A 216 31.46 -12.32 8.64
CA ALA A 216 32.87 -11.95 8.53
C ALA A 216 33.18 -11.01 7.35
N ASP A 217 32.30 -10.96 6.35
CA ASP A 217 32.45 -10.14 5.17
C ASP A 217 31.90 -8.71 5.33
N LEU A 218 31.19 -8.40 6.41
CA LEU A 218 30.63 -7.07 6.63
C LEU A 218 31.69 -6.10 7.18
N PRO A 219 31.91 -4.93 6.54
CA PRO A 219 32.83 -3.91 7.05
C PRO A 219 32.39 -3.37 8.42
N ALA A 220 33.33 -3.04 9.29
CA ALA A 220 33.04 -2.50 10.63
C ALA A 220 32.15 -1.23 10.59
N ALA A 221 32.34 -0.36 9.60
CA ALA A 221 31.50 0.82 9.42
C ALA A 221 30.04 0.48 9.07
N LEU A 222 29.83 -0.57 8.28
CA LEU A 222 28.49 -1.07 7.96
C LEU A 222 27.83 -1.71 9.18
N LEU A 223 28.57 -2.50 9.96
CA LEU A 223 28.09 -3.05 11.23
C LEU A 223 27.64 -1.94 12.18
N PHE A 224 28.41 -0.87 12.31
CA PHE A 224 28.03 0.28 13.13
C PHE A 224 26.75 0.97 12.63
N ALA A 225 26.57 1.07 11.31
CA ALA A 225 25.38 1.69 10.71
C ALA A 225 24.13 0.79 10.79
N LEU A 226 24.29 -0.54 10.81
CA LEU A 226 23.20 -1.52 10.93
C LEU A 226 22.87 -1.87 12.38
N GLN A 227 23.82 -1.70 13.29
CA GLN A 227 23.54 -1.74 14.71
C GLN A 227 22.50 -0.67 15.00
N PRO A 228 21.44 -1.00 15.74
CA PRO A 228 20.41 -0.02 16.02
C PRO A 228 21.05 1.15 16.77
N ALA A 229 20.99 2.35 16.18
CA ALA A 229 20.63 3.47 17.02
C ALA A 229 19.27 3.06 17.58
N ILE A 230 19.16 2.86 18.90
CA ILE A 230 17.86 2.66 19.54
C ILE A 230 17.23 4.06 19.66
N PRO A 231 16.24 4.41 18.81
CA PRO A 231 15.17 5.26 19.30
C PRO A 231 13.78 4.68 19.02
N LEU A 232 13.09 4.36 20.13
CA LEU A 232 11.68 4.60 20.46
C LEU A 232 10.70 4.77 19.27
N TYR A 233 10.15 3.68 18.75
CA TYR A 233 8.71 3.68 18.50
C TYR A 233 8.05 3.24 19.81
N LYS A 234 7.63 4.23 20.60
CA LYS A 234 6.61 4.03 21.64
C LYS A 234 5.26 3.92 20.96
N GLU A 235 4.49 2.96 21.46
CA GLU A 235 3.10 2.60 21.17
C GLU A 235 2.18 3.76 20.77
#